data_AF-A0AAE9DBS0-F1
#
_entry.id   AF-A0AAE9DBS0-F1
#
_cell.length_a   1.000
_cell.length_b   1.000
_cell.length_c   1.000
_cell.angle_alpha   90.00
_cell.angle_beta   90.00
_cell.angle_gamma   90.00
#
_symmetry.space_group_name_H-M   'P 1'
#
loop_
_entity.id
_entity.type
_entity.pdbx_description
1 polymer ?
#
loop_
_entity_poly.entity_id
_entity_poly.type
_entity_poly.pdbx_seq_one_letter_code
_entity_poly.pdbx_strand_id
1 'polypeptide(L)'
;MAFGGPPQIFCFQTRHFVICFSIFGLIECLWQSIFNGDLVTKTSGFVSAVLEVVLLYGVIKNRSKLLRVSMYISLIHLTFDFGGILFTPVYFASQVSSGYKSNDTYPNILGVKTAEEDRFVMGLVTGYSVEIISTASVALSVLQFVLINRCYVYAKSIEKGFLAQSKLSVLRF
;
A
#
# COMPACT_ATOMS: atom_id res chain seq x y z
N MET A 1 -22.69 11.89 12.98
CA MET A 1 -22.40 13.13 13.73
C MET A 1 -21.11 12.96 14.49
N ALA A 2 -20.08 13.76 14.18
CA ALA A 2 -18.92 14.04 15.04
C ALA A 2 -18.19 15.25 14.43
N PHE A 3 -18.75 16.45 14.61
CA PHE A 3 -18.13 17.71 14.18
C PHE A 3 -17.16 18.17 15.28
N GLY A 4 -15.85 18.03 15.03
CA GLY A 4 -14.81 18.78 15.75
C GLY A 4 -13.63 18.00 16.35
N GLY A 5 -13.60 16.67 16.23
CA GLY A 5 -12.45 15.84 16.63
C GLY A 5 -11.54 15.49 15.44
N PRO A 6 -10.27 15.09 15.69
CA PRO A 6 -9.41 14.53 14.64
C PRO A 6 -10.12 13.35 13.95
N PRO A 7 -9.91 13.13 12.64
CA PRO A 7 -10.65 12.12 11.89
C PRO A 7 -10.45 10.73 12.51
N GLN A 8 -11.54 10.03 12.79
CA GLN A 8 -11.56 8.69 13.39
C GLN A 8 -12.23 7.68 12.46
N ILE A 9 -11.77 6.43 12.55
CA ILE A 9 -12.39 5.25 11.93
C ILE A 9 -12.52 4.21 13.03
N PHE A 10 -13.73 3.68 13.24
CA PHE A 10 -14.02 2.64 14.26
C PHE A 10 -13.33 2.94 15.60
N CYS A 11 -13.51 4.16 16.14
CA CYS A 11 -12.94 4.66 17.40
C CYS A 11 -11.42 4.92 17.46
N PHE A 12 -10.63 4.55 16.45
CA PHE A 12 -9.20 4.88 16.40
C PHE A 12 -8.94 6.12 15.54
N GLN A 13 -7.97 6.93 15.96
CA GLN A 13 -7.56 8.10 15.19
C GLN A 13 -6.91 7.64 13.88
N THR A 14 -7.47 8.08 12.74
CA THR A 14 -7.11 7.70 11.36
C THR A 14 -5.60 7.73 11.11
N ARG A 15 -4.91 8.64 11.78
CA ARG A 15 -3.45 8.79 11.74
C ARG A 15 -2.68 7.54 12.17
N HIS A 16 -3.13 6.79 13.18
CA HIS A 16 -2.43 5.58 13.63
C HIS A 16 -2.46 4.50 12.56
N PHE A 17 -3.60 4.32 11.88
CA PHE A 17 -3.70 3.39 10.76
C PHE A 17 -2.74 3.75 9.63
N VAL A 18 -2.68 5.03 9.22
CA VAL A 18 -1.75 5.45 8.16
C VAL A 18 -0.29 5.22 8.57
N ILE A 19 0.06 5.50 9.83
CA ILE A 19 1.41 5.24 10.36
C ILE A 19 1.73 3.75 10.33
N CYS A 20 0.81 2.89 10.79
CA CYS A 20 0.99 1.44 10.74
C CYS A 20 1.22 0.96 9.29
N PHE A 21 0.38 1.38 8.34
CA PHE A 21 0.55 1.03 6.93
C PHE A 21 1.89 1.49 6.36
N SER A 22 2.30 2.72 6.68
CA SER A 22 3.59 3.26 6.21
C SER A 22 4.78 2.48 6.79
N ILE A 23 4.71 2.04 8.04
CA ILE A 23 5.76 1.22 8.67
C ILE A 23 5.85 -0.15 8.00
N PHE A 24 4.70 -0.81 7.76
CA PHE A 24 4.67 -2.09 7.04
C PHE A 24 5.25 -1.96 5.63
N GLY A 25 4.86 -0.93 4.87
CA GLY A 25 5.41 -0.65 3.54
C GLY A 25 6.92 -0.38 3.57
N LEU A 26 7.42 0.32 4.60
CA LEU A 26 8.85 0.59 4.76
C LEU A 26 9.64 -0.70 5.04
N ILE A 27 9.11 -1.59 5.88
CA ILE A 27 9.70 -2.91 6.13
C ILE A 27 9.77 -3.73 4.83
N GLU A 28 8.71 -3.71 4.03
CA GLU A 28 8.68 -4.41 2.74
C GLU A 28 9.71 -3.84 1.76
N CYS A 29 9.82 -2.50 1.66
CA CYS A 29 10.81 -1.85 0.81
C CYS A 29 12.25 -2.19 1.24
N LEU A 30 12.52 -2.22 2.55
CA LEU A 30 13.82 -2.65 3.09
C LEU A 30 14.09 -4.12 2.78
N TRP A 31 13.09 -4.99 2.91
CA TRP A 31 13.21 -6.39 2.55
C TRP A 31 13.59 -6.56 1.07
N GLN A 32 12.86 -5.89 0.17
CA GLN A 32 13.15 -5.92 -1.26
C GLN A 32 14.55 -5.38 -1.58
N SER A 33 14.99 -4.32 -0.89
CA SER A 33 16.30 -3.70 -1.12
C SER A 33 17.48 -4.53 -0.61
N ILE A 34 17.28 -5.35 0.42
CA ILE A 34 18.36 -6.13 1.05
C ILE A 34 18.46 -7.52 0.42
N PHE A 35 17.34 -8.21 0.25
CA PHE A 35 17.31 -9.63 -0.09
C PHE A 35 17.30 -9.93 -1.59
N ASN A 36 16.98 -8.96 -2.45
CA ASN A 36 17.03 -9.18 -3.89
C ASN A 36 18.46 -8.98 -4.44
N GLY A 37 18.88 -9.91 -5.29
CA GLY A 37 20.19 -9.85 -5.97
C GLY A 37 20.24 -8.89 -7.16
N ASP A 38 19.07 -8.55 -7.71
CA ASP A 38 18.95 -7.72 -8.90
C ASP A 38 19.07 -6.21 -8.60
N LEU A 39 19.87 -5.50 -9.40
CA LEU A 39 20.17 -4.08 -9.20
C LEU A 39 18.92 -3.20 -9.40
N VAL A 40 18.06 -3.53 -10.36
CA VAL A 40 16.83 -2.78 -10.64
C VAL A 40 15.90 -2.88 -9.44
N THR A 41 15.70 -4.09 -8.93
CA THR A 41 14.83 -4.34 -7.77
C THR A 41 15.36 -3.69 -6.49
N LYS A 42 16.68 -3.66 -6.31
CA LYS A 42 17.31 -2.97 -5.17
C LYS A 42 17.11 -1.46 -5.24
N THR A 43 17.40 -0.87 -6.39
CA THR A 43 17.27 0.59 -6.58
C THR A 43 15.83 1.05 -6.45
N SER A 44 14.87 0.32 -7.02
CA SER A 44 13.44 0.63 -6.85
C SER A 44 13.00 0.51 -5.39
N GLY A 45 13.44 -0.53 -4.67
CA GLY A 45 13.14 -0.72 -3.25
C GLY A 45 13.68 0.43 -2.38
N PHE A 46 14.90 0.91 -2.65
CA PHE A 46 15.47 2.05 -1.94
C PHE A 46 14.71 3.36 -2.19
N VAL A 47 14.36 3.65 -3.45
CA VAL A 47 13.57 4.84 -3.81
C VAL A 47 12.20 4.81 -3.13
N SER A 48 11.52 3.66 -3.17
CA SER A 48 10.23 3.48 -2.48
C SER A 48 10.35 3.65 -0.97
N ALA A 49 11.42 3.16 -0.34
CA ALA A 49 11.66 3.36 1.09
C ALA A 49 11.81 4.85 1.45
N VAL A 50 12.52 5.63 0.62
CA VAL A 50 12.65 7.09 0.83
C VAL A 50 11.30 7.79 0.71
N LEU A 51 10.50 7.42 -0.28
CA LEU A 51 9.15 7.97 -0.47
C LEU A 51 8.24 7.67 0.73
N GLU A 52 8.34 6.46 1.30
CA GLU A 52 7.58 6.11 2.50
C GLU A 52 8.03 6.86 3.75
N VAL A 53 9.33 7.14 3.90
CA VAL A 53 9.83 8.01 4.98
C VAL A 53 9.23 9.42 4.86
N VAL A 54 9.15 9.97 3.64
CA VAL A 54 8.54 11.29 3.40
C VAL A 54 7.04 11.27 3.71
N LEU A 55 6.33 10.20 3.32
CA LEU A 55 4.92 10.02 3.62
C LEU A 55 4.69 9.96 5.13
N LEU A 56 5.45 9.11 5.83
CA LEU A 56 5.41 8.97 7.29
C LEU A 56 5.69 10.30 7.99
N TYR A 57 6.71 11.04 7.55
CA TYR A 57 7.02 12.36 8.08
C TYR A 57 5.85 13.35 7.92
N GLY A 58 5.22 13.36 6.74
CA GLY A 58 4.07 14.23 6.48
C GLY A 58 2.86 13.92 7.36
N VAL A 59 2.59 12.64 7.59
CA VAL A 59 1.52 12.16 8.48
C VAL A 59 1.81 12.49 9.94
N ILE A 60 3.09 12.39 10.37
CA ILE A 60 3.50 12.72 11.74
C ILE A 60 3.41 14.23 12.01
N LYS A 61 3.89 15.06 11.08
CA LYS A 61 3.85 16.53 11.26
C LYS A 61 2.45 17.13 11.13
N ASN A 62 1.53 16.44 10.44
CA ASN A 62 0.11 16.82 10.30
C ASN A 62 -0.09 18.28 9.85
N ARG A 63 0.74 18.76 8.92
CA ARG A 63 0.62 20.08 8.28
C ARG A 63 -0.04 19.92 6.91
N SER A 64 -0.92 20.85 6.52
CA SER A 64 -1.66 20.71 5.25
C SER A 64 -0.74 20.62 4.02
N LYS A 65 0.36 21.38 4.00
CA LYS A 65 1.34 21.35 2.90
C LYS A 65 2.04 20.00 2.77
N LEU A 66 2.43 19.40 3.90
CA LEU A 66 3.10 18.10 3.90
C LEU A 66 2.14 16.96 3.57
N LEU A 67 0.92 16.99 4.11
CA LEU A 67 -0.12 16.01 3.78
C LEU A 67 -0.51 16.05 2.30
N ARG A 68 -0.46 17.22 1.65
CA ARG A 68 -0.63 17.34 0.20
C ARG A 68 0.48 16.60 -0.56
N VAL A 69 1.73 16.74 -0.14
CA VAL A 69 2.85 16.00 -0.74
C VAL A 69 2.68 14.50 -0.52
N SER A 70 2.37 14.07 0.71
CA SER A 70 2.05 12.67 1.03
C SER A 70 0.91 12.11 0.17
N MET A 71 -0.11 12.93 -0.12
CA MET A 71 -1.24 12.53 -0.99
C MET A 71 -0.80 12.31 -2.44
N TYR A 72 0.07 13.16 -2.99
CA TYR A 72 0.64 12.94 -4.33
C TYR A 72 1.52 11.71 -4.39
N ILE A 73 2.37 11.49 -3.38
CA ILE A 73 3.20 10.28 -3.27
C ILE A 73 2.31 9.04 -3.24
N SER A 74 1.28 9.02 -2.38
CA SER A 74 0.31 7.92 -2.29
C SER A 74 -0.43 7.66 -3.61
N LEU A 75 -0.74 8.70 -4.38
CA LEU A 75 -1.37 8.56 -5.70
C LEU A 75 -0.42 7.95 -6.74
N ILE A 76 0.86 8.31 -6.69
CA ILE A 76 1.90 7.70 -7.53
C ILE A 76 2.04 6.21 -7.19
N HIS A 77 2.16 5.86 -5.90
CA HIS A 77 2.19 4.46 -5.47
C HIS A 77 0.98 3.67 -5.94
N LEU A 78 -0.22 4.24 -5.77
CA LEU A 78 -1.46 3.62 -6.24
C LEU A 78 -1.44 3.32 -7.74
N THR A 79 -0.87 4.23 -8.55
CA THR A 79 -0.73 4.03 -10.01
C THR A 79 0.20 2.86 -10.32
N PHE A 80 1.31 2.75 -9.60
CA PHE A 80 2.23 1.62 -9.73
C PHE A 80 1.59 0.30 -9.28
N ASP A 81 0.82 0.30 -8.18
CA ASP A 81 0.15 -0.90 -7.69
C ASP A 81 -0.91 -1.41 -8.67
N PHE A 82 -1.69 -0.50 -9.27
CA PHE A 82 -2.62 -0.85 -10.35
C PHE A 82 -1.92 -1.42 -11.58
N GLY A 83 -0.79 -0.82 -11.97
CA GLY A 83 0.07 -1.40 -13.01
C GLY A 83 0.50 -2.82 -12.61
N GLY A 84 1.00 -2.96 -11.37
CA GLY A 84 1.46 -4.20 -10.75
C GLY A 84 0.50 -5.36 -10.91
N ILE A 85 -0.79 -5.13 -10.61
CA ILE A 85 -1.84 -6.16 -10.74
C ILE A 85 -1.92 -6.73 -12.16
N LEU A 86 -1.69 -5.92 -13.20
CA LEU A 86 -1.86 -6.36 -14.59
C LEU A 86 -0.75 -7.33 -15.04
N PHE A 87 0.49 -7.13 -14.57
CA PHE A 87 1.65 -7.88 -15.06
C PHE A 87 2.18 -8.91 -14.05
N THR A 88 2.09 -8.64 -12.75
CA THR A 88 2.77 -9.44 -11.73
C THR A 88 2.23 -10.87 -11.62
N PRO A 89 0.91 -11.10 -11.58
CA PRO A 89 0.36 -12.46 -11.51
C PRO A 89 0.77 -13.31 -12.72
N VAL A 90 0.68 -12.73 -13.92
CA VAL A 90 1.05 -13.40 -15.18
C VAL A 90 2.55 -13.70 -15.22
N TYR A 91 3.39 -12.74 -14.79
CA TYR A 91 4.84 -12.92 -14.72
C TYR A 91 5.21 -14.06 -13.78
N PHE A 92 4.68 -14.10 -12.55
CA PHE A 92 4.97 -15.18 -11.61
C PHE A 92 4.41 -16.53 -12.04
N ALA A 93 3.18 -16.56 -12.59
CA ALA A 93 2.61 -17.79 -13.16
C ALA A 93 3.49 -18.34 -14.28
N SER A 94 4.01 -17.48 -15.16
CA SER A 94 4.88 -17.85 -16.27
C SER A 94 6.24 -18.37 -15.79
N GLN A 95 6.85 -17.73 -14.79
CA GLN A 95 8.13 -18.15 -14.22
C GLN A 95 8.06 -19.53 -13.54
N VAL A 96 6.93 -19.83 -12.89
CA VAL A 96 6.71 -21.12 -12.22
C VAL A 96 6.32 -22.20 -13.24
N SER A 97 5.42 -21.91 -14.18
CA SER A 97 5.00 -22.89 -15.20
C SER A 97 6.10 -23.26 -16.19
N SER A 98 6.97 -22.31 -16.57
CA SER A 98 8.12 -22.56 -17.45
C SER A 98 9.25 -23.35 -16.79
N GLY A 99 9.22 -23.53 -15.45
CA GLY A 99 10.30 -24.17 -14.71
C GLY A 99 11.57 -23.34 -14.58
N TYR A 100 11.54 -22.03 -14.92
CA TYR A 100 12.66 -21.11 -14.67
C TYR A 100 13.01 -21.04 -13.18
N LYS A 101 11.99 -21.12 -12.32
CA LYS A 101 12.16 -21.35 -10.89
C LYS A 101 11.87 -22.83 -10.62
N SER A 102 12.86 -23.58 -10.10
CA SER A 102 12.67 -24.99 -9.76
C SER A 102 11.52 -25.12 -8.75
N ASN A 103 10.55 -25.96 -9.11
CA ASN A 103 9.39 -26.30 -8.30
C ASN A 103 9.53 -27.69 -7.68
N ASP A 104 10.73 -28.29 -7.73
CA ASP A 104 10.98 -29.69 -7.33
C ASP A 104 10.77 -29.92 -5.82
N THR A 105 10.52 -28.86 -5.07
CA THR A 105 10.22 -28.89 -3.63
C THR A 105 8.72 -29.00 -3.32
N TYR A 106 7.84 -28.79 -4.30
CA TYR A 106 6.40 -28.86 -4.05
C TYR A 106 5.90 -30.31 -4.16
N PRO A 107 5.19 -30.82 -3.13
CA PRO A 107 4.62 -32.16 -3.19
C PRO A 107 3.60 -32.21 -4.32
N ASN A 108 3.52 -33.31 -5.07
CA ASN A 108 2.56 -33.49 -6.16
C ASN A 108 1.12 -33.26 -5.63
N ILE A 109 0.58 -32.06 -5.83
CA ILE A 109 -0.59 -31.56 -5.08
C ILE A 109 -1.88 -32.23 -5.55
N LEU A 110 -1.90 -32.72 -6.79
CA LEU A 110 -3.11 -33.20 -7.46
C LEU A 110 -2.99 -34.61 -8.06
N GLY A 111 -1.91 -35.35 -7.74
CA GLY A 111 -1.70 -36.70 -8.28
C GLY A 111 -1.55 -36.70 -9.80
N VAL A 112 -0.92 -35.66 -10.34
CA VAL A 112 -0.85 -35.39 -11.78
C VAL A 112 0.14 -36.35 -12.45
N LYS A 113 -0.17 -36.78 -13.67
CA LYS A 113 0.51 -37.89 -14.38
C LYS A 113 1.93 -37.54 -14.85
N THR A 114 2.23 -36.26 -15.06
CA THR A 114 3.50 -35.79 -15.63
C THR A 114 4.04 -34.53 -14.91
N ALA A 115 5.36 -34.36 -14.89
CA ALA A 115 6.01 -33.21 -14.24
C ALA A 115 5.69 -31.87 -14.93
N GLU A 116 5.33 -31.88 -16.21
CA GLU A 116 4.96 -30.68 -16.96
C GLU A 116 3.57 -30.18 -16.58
N GLU A 117 2.60 -31.09 -16.43
CA GLU A 117 1.26 -30.73 -15.96
C GLU A 117 1.28 -30.22 -14.51
N ASP A 118 2.10 -30.81 -13.63
CA ASP A 118 2.26 -30.34 -12.25
C ASP A 118 2.84 -28.91 -12.19
N ARG A 119 3.84 -28.61 -13.01
CA ARG A 119 4.40 -27.25 -13.16
C ARG A 119 3.37 -26.25 -13.68
N PHE A 120 2.57 -26.64 -14.67
CA PHE A 120 1.51 -25.80 -15.20
C PHE A 120 0.45 -25.47 -14.14
N VAL A 121 -0.05 -26.49 -13.42
CA VAL A 121 -1.03 -26.33 -12.35
C VAL A 121 -0.48 -25.46 -11.22
N MET A 122 0.77 -25.68 -10.83
CA MET A 122 1.39 -24.87 -9.78
C MET A 122 1.65 -23.43 -10.23
N GLY A 123 1.94 -23.22 -11.51
CA GLY A 123 1.98 -21.90 -12.13
C GLY A 123 0.63 -21.17 -12.03
N LEU A 124 -0.47 -21.86 -12.32
CA LEU A 124 -1.83 -21.30 -12.17
C LEU A 124 -2.14 -20.96 -10.71
N VAL A 125 -1.88 -21.88 -9.77
CA VAL A 125 -2.12 -21.64 -8.34
C VAL A 125 -1.31 -20.45 -7.84
N THR A 126 -0.04 -20.36 -8.24
CA THR A 126 0.83 -19.25 -7.86
C THR A 126 0.34 -17.94 -8.46
N GLY A 127 -0.04 -17.94 -9.75
CA GLY A 127 -0.62 -16.79 -10.44
C GLY A 127 -1.84 -16.24 -9.71
N TYR A 128 -2.84 -17.09 -9.47
CA TYR A 128 -4.06 -16.69 -8.75
C TYR A 128 -3.78 -16.23 -7.32
N SER A 129 -2.85 -16.88 -6.61
CA SER A 129 -2.47 -16.47 -5.26
C SER A 129 -1.86 -15.06 -5.27
N VAL A 130 -0.96 -14.78 -6.21
CA VAL A 130 -0.37 -13.46 -6.40
C VAL A 130 -1.44 -12.44 -6.78
N GLU A 131 -2.38 -12.78 -7.66
CA GLU A 131 -3.48 -11.90 -8.03
C GLU A 131 -4.34 -11.49 -6.84
N ILE A 132 -4.71 -12.44 -5.97
CA ILE A 132 -5.50 -12.17 -4.75
C ILE A 132 -4.71 -11.24 -3.82
N ILE A 133 -3.42 -11.53 -3.58
CA ILE A 133 -2.56 -10.72 -2.72
C ILE A 133 -2.39 -9.31 -3.28
N SER A 134 -2.12 -9.17 -4.58
CA SER A 134 -1.95 -7.88 -5.24
C SER A 134 -3.25 -7.07 -5.23
N THR A 135 -4.40 -7.72 -5.41
CA THR A 135 -5.72 -7.07 -5.30
C THR A 135 -5.97 -6.53 -3.90
N ALA A 136 -5.66 -7.31 -2.87
CA ALA A 136 -5.74 -6.86 -1.48
C ALA A 136 -4.79 -5.69 -1.21
N SER A 137 -3.57 -5.73 -1.75
CA SER A 137 -2.59 -4.65 -1.63
C SER A 137 -3.12 -3.34 -2.23
N VAL A 138 -3.68 -3.36 -3.45
CA VAL A 138 -4.31 -2.17 -4.06
C VAL A 138 -5.46 -1.63 -3.21
N ALA A 139 -6.31 -2.51 -2.67
CA ALA A 139 -7.40 -2.07 -1.80
C ALA A 139 -6.86 -1.33 -0.55
N LEU A 140 -5.75 -1.79 0.03
CA LEU A 140 -5.07 -1.12 1.14
C LEU A 140 -4.45 0.22 0.70
N SER A 141 -3.83 0.30 -0.47
CA SER A 141 -3.29 1.56 -1.03
C SER A 141 -4.40 2.60 -1.26
N VAL A 142 -5.55 2.18 -1.80
CA VAL A 142 -6.74 3.04 -1.93
C VAL A 142 -7.21 3.52 -0.56
N LEU A 143 -7.29 2.62 0.42
CA LEU A 143 -7.67 2.99 1.78
C LEU A 143 -6.71 4.05 2.33
N GLN A 144 -5.39 3.80 2.27
CA GLN A 144 -4.35 4.73 2.72
C GLN A 144 -4.49 6.11 2.08
N PHE A 145 -4.71 6.18 0.76
CA PHE A 145 -4.96 7.43 0.05
C PHE A 145 -6.18 8.18 0.62
N VAL A 146 -7.31 7.48 0.83
CA VAL A 146 -8.52 8.07 1.41
C VAL A 146 -8.26 8.58 2.82
N LEU A 147 -7.49 7.86 3.64
CA LEU A 147 -7.13 8.28 4.99
C LEU A 147 -6.26 9.54 5.00
N ILE A 148 -5.25 9.61 4.13
CA ILE A 148 -4.39 10.79 3.98
C ILE A 148 -5.22 11.99 3.51
N ASN A 149 -6.12 11.80 2.54
CA ASN A 149 -6.99 12.86 2.06
C ASN A 149 -7.92 13.38 3.17
N ARG A 150 -8.50 12.49 3.99
CA ARG A 150 -9.29 12.90 5.17
C ARG A 150 -8.47 13.72 6.17
N CYS A 151 -7.24 13.30 6.45
CA CYS A 151 -6.31 14.07 7.29
C CYS A 151 -5.97 15.44 6.67
N TYR A 152 -5.76 15.50 5.36
CA TYR A 152 -5.48 16.73 4.63
C TYR A 152 -6.65 17.73 4.72
N VAL A 153 -7.88 17.28 4.44
CA VAL A 153 -9.09 18.11 4.51
C VAL A 153 -9.29 18.65 5.93
N TYR A 154 -9.08 17.81 6.95
CA TYR A 154 -9.16 18.22 8.35
C TYR A 154 -8.07 19.24 8.75
N ALA A 155 -6.81 19.00 8.39
CA ALA A 155 -5.73 19.94 8.68
C ALA A 155 -5.97 21.30 7.99
N LYS A 156 -6.45 21.27 6.74
CA LYS A 156 -6.78 22.47 5.97
C LYS A 156 -7.96 23.25 6.55
N SER A 157 -8.97 22.58 7.10
CA SER A 157 -10.13 23.25 7.72
C SER A 157 -9.77 23.91 9.06
N ILE A 158 -8.87 23.28 9.83
CA ILE A 158 -8.28 23.89 11.04
C ILE A 158 -7.42 25.10 10.70
N GLU A 159 -6.50 24.98 9.75
CA GLU A 159 -5.62 26.09 9.34
C GLU A 159 -6.40 27.29 8.80
N LYS A 160 -7.56 27.06 8.16
CA LYS A 160 -8.46 28.13 7.71
C LYS A 160 -9.34 28.73 8.81
N GLY A 161 -9.23 28.27 10.06
CA GLY A 161 -10.02 28.78 11.19
C GLY A 161 -11.51 28.39 11.18
N PHE A 162 -11.94 27.50 10.28
CA PHE A 162 -13.37 27.16 10.09
C PHE A 162 -14.01 26.55 11.34
N LEU A 163 -13.23 25.77 12.12
CA LEU A 163 -13.66 25.18 13.39
C LEU A 163 -13.70 26.20 14.55
N ALA A 164 -12.89 27.25 14.49
CA ALA A 164 -12.95 28.35 15.47
C ALA A 164 -14.19 29.23 15.22
N GLN A 165 -14.52 29.47 13.95
CA GLN A 165 -15.68 30.25 13.54
C GLN A 165 -17.01 29.54 13.86
N SER A 166 -17.07 28.22 13.66
CA SER A 166 -18.28 27.42 13.97
C SER A 166 -18.55 27.27 15.47
N LYS A 167 -17.52 27.27 16.32
CA LYS A 167 -17.70 27.29 17.78
C LYS A 167 -18.14 28.66 18.29
N LEU A 168 -17.61 29.74 17.70
CA LEU A 168 -18.02 31.10 18.06
C LEU A 168 -19.46 31.43 17.66
N SER A 169 -19.96 30.87 16.55
CA SER A 169 -21.35 31.08 16.12
C SER A 169 -22.37 30.34 16.97
N VAL A 170 -21.99 29.21 17.60
CA VAL A 170 -22.88 28.45 18.50
C VAL A 170 -22.95 29.07 19.90
N LEU A 171 -21.89 29.74 20.35
CA LEU A 171 -21.85 30.47 21.63
C LEU A 171 -22.52 31.87 21.58
N ARG A 172 -23.08 32.26 20.43
CA ARG A 172 -23.71 33.58 20.22
C ARG A 172 -25.24 33.57 20.25
N PHE A 173 -25.85 32.52 20.79
CA PHE A 173 -27.29 32.45 21.03
C PHE A 173 -27.58 32.35 22.52
#